data_AF-A0A924B2Q0-F1
#
_entry.id   AF-A0A924B2Q0-F1
#
_cell.length_a   1.000
_cell.length_b   1.000
_cell.length_c   1.000
_cell.angle_alpha   90.00
_cell.angle_beta   90.00
_cell.angle_gamma   90.00
#
_symmetry.space_group_name_H-M   'P 1'
#
loop_
_entity.id
_entity.type
_entity.pdbx_description
1 polymer ?
#
loop_
_entity_poly.entity_id
_entity_poly.type
_entity_poly.pdbx_seq_one_letter_code
_entity_poly.pdbx_strand_id
1 'polypeptide(L)'
;MNSRHKMILAVSFFFLICMGGMYFALLSWMPFMWILLVFGSGGLIYVGFAERKLLNEFTNLKTTKHGLSMGSTLVLTLCVLGFVNYFSVKFVRVFDYSMTRQYTLSEQSKKIIDGLDSELEIKYFYKDGLQNADQVKKSFLNLAKVFETYSRKIKVSSVEMNSNPTMTELFGA
;
A
#
# COMPACT_ATOMS: atom_id res chain seq x y z
N MET A 1 10.75 42.08 -12.35
CA MET A 1 11.59 41.16 -13.13
C MET A 1 12.25 41.90 -14.29
N ASN A 2 13.57 42.02 -14.25
CA ASN A 2 14.37 42.75 -15.25
C ASN A 2 14.42 41.98 -16.59
N SER A 3 14.50 42.67 -17.74
CA SER A 3 14.43 42.02 -19.08
C SER A 3 15.49 40.94 -19.29
N ARG A 4 16.66 41.10 -18.66
CA ARG A 4 17.75 40.10 -18.68
C ARG A 4 17.36 38.80 -17.97
N HIS A 5 16.69 38.87 -16.82
CA HIS A 5 16.27 37.67 -16.07
C HIS A 5 15.15 36.91 -16.80
N LYS A 6 14.24 37.63 -17.47
CA LYS A 6 13.21 37.01 -18.32
C LYS A 6 13.82 36.19 -19.46
N MET A 7 14.86 36.74 -20.10
CA MET A 7 15.57 36.07 -21.17
C MET A 7 16.32 34.83 -20.67
N ILE A 8 17.00 34.92 -19.52
CA ILE A 8 17.67 33.76 -18.89
C ILE A 8 16.67 32.66 -18.52
N LEU A 9 15.50 33.04 -17.99
CA LEU A 9 14.45 32.09 -17.64
C LEU A 9 13.88 31.39 -18.89
N ALA A 10 13.58 32.14 -19.96
CA ALA A 10 13.10 31.56 -21.22
C ALA A 10 14.12 30.59 -21.83
N VAL A 11 15.40 30.95 -21.82
CA VAL A 11 16.50 30.09 -22.30
C VAL A 11 16.61 28.82 -21.44
N SER A 12 16.46 28.94 -20.12
CA SER A 12 16.50 27.78 -19.20
C SER A 12 15.35 26.80 -19.46
N PHE A 13 14.13 27.31 -19.67
CA PHE A 13 12.97 26.48 -20.03
C PHE A 13 13.15 25.81 -21.39
N PHE A 14 13.71 26.52 -22.38
CA PHE A 14 14.00 25.95 -23.68
C PHE A 14 14.96 24.75 -23.59
N PHE A 15 16.03 24.86 -22.79
CA PHE A 15 16.96 23.75 -22.57
C PHE A 15 16.31 22.55 -21.87
N LEU A 16 15.43 22.76 -20.90
CA LEU A 16 14.72 21.69 -20.21
C LEU A 16 13.67 20.99 -21.10
N ILE A 17 12.95 21.75 -21.93
CA ILE A 17 12.01 21.19 -22.90
C ILE A 17 12.76 20.37 -23.95
N CYS A 18 13.90 20.88 -24.44
CA CYS A 18 14.74 20.18 -25.40
C CYS A 18 15.29 18.87 -24.81
N MET A 19 15.75 18.90 -23.56
CA MET A 19 16.16 17.70 -22.82
C MET A 19 15.01 16.69 -22.70
N GLY A 20 13.81 17.12 -22.30
CA GLY A 20 12.64 16.25 -22.16
C GLY A 20 12.21 15.63 -23.49
N GLY A 21 12.20 16.42 -24.56
CA GLY A 21 11.91 15.94 -25.92
C GLY A 21 12.93 14.92 -26.42
N MET A 22 14.22 15.15 -26.17
CA MET A 22 15.28 14.19 -26.53
C MET A 22 15.19 12.91 -25.71
N TYR A 23 14.89 12.99 -24.41
CA TYR A 23 14.70 11.81 -23.57
C TYR A 23 13.51 10.96 -24.07
N PHE A 24 12.41 11.60 -24.44
CA PHE A 24 11.25 10.92 -25.02
C PHE A 24 11.57 10.27 -26.38
N ALA A 25 12.34 10.94 -27.24
CA ALA A 25 12.69 10.43 -28.56
C ALA A 25 13.70 9.26 -28.53
N LEU A 26 14.67 9.31 -27.62
CA LEU A 26 15.76 8.33 -27.55
C LEU A 26 15.48 7.19 -26.56
N LEU A 27 14.49 7.36 -25.66
CA LEU A 27 14.15 6.43 -24.58
C LEU A 27 15.34 5.98 -23.72
N SER A 28 16.45 6.72 -23.80
CA SER A 28 17.73 6.37 -23.23
C SER A 28 18.46 7.65 -22.84
N TRP A 29 19.18 7.58 -21.71
CA TRP A 29 19.90 8.71 -21.18
C TRP A 29 21.29 8.80 -21.83
N MET A 30 21.51 9.84 -22.64
CA MET A 30 22.81 10.06 -23.27
C MET A 30 23.71 11.00 -22.44
N PRO A 31 25.04 10.81 -22.44
CA PRO A 31 25.96 11.61 -21.62
C PRO A 31 25.84 13.13 -21.81
N PHE A 32 25.55 13.61 -23.01
CA PHE A 32 25.39 15.04 -23.27
C PHE A 32 24.13 15.66 -22.64
N MET A 33 23.13 14.86 -22.24
CA MET A 33 21.92 15.35 -21.57
C MET A 33 22.23 15.97 -20.20
N TRP A 34 23.33 15.58 -19.57
CA TRP A 34 23.83 16.23 -18.35
C TRP A 34 24.16 17.71 -18.56
N ILE A 35 24.66 18.08 -19.73
CA ILE A 35 24.99 19.47 -20.06
C ILE A 35 23.70 20.30 -20.13
N LEU A 36 22.68 19.78 -20.84
CA LEU A 36 21.37 20.44 -20.94
C LEU A 36 20.70 20.60 -19.58
N LEU A 37 20.80 19.57 -18.73
CA LEU A 37 20.27 19.60 -17.37
C LEU A 37 20.98 20.67 -16.54
N VAL A 38 22.32 20.70 -16.52
CA VAL A 38 23.10 21.66 -15.73
C VAL A 38 22.83 23.10 -16.16
N PHE A 39 22.76 23.39 -17.46
CA PHE A 39 22.46 24.73 -17.96
C PHE A 39 21.00 25.13 -17.68
N GLY A 40 20.05 24.22 -17.89
CA GLY A 40 18.64 24.46 -17.58
C GLY A 40 18.38 24.67 -16.08
N SER A 41 18.88 23.78 -15.24
CA SER A 41 18.72 23.88 -13.78
C SER A 41 19.52 25.05 -13.21
N GLY A 42 20.75 25.26 -13.68
CA GLY A 42 21.62 26.35 -13.22
C GLY A 42 21.05 27.73 -13.52
N GLY A 43 20.44 27.93 -14.68
CA GLY A 43 19.76 29.17 -15.03
C GLY A 43 18.51 29.43 -14.19
N LEU A 44 17.70 28.39 -13.90
CA LEU A 44 16.56 28.50 -12.99
C LEU A 44 17.00 28.84 -11.56
N ILE A 45 18.06 28.21 -11.06
CA ILE A 45 18.64 28.50 -9.74
C ILE A 45 19.13 29.95 -9.69
N TYR A 46 19.89 30.40 -10.70
CA TYR A 46 20.38 31.77 -10.77
C TYR A 46 19.25 32.81 -10.72
N VAL A 47 18.20 32.62 -11.53
CA VAL A 47 17.03 33.52 -11.51
C VAL A 47 16.28 33.45 -10.18
N GLY A 48 16.15 32.25 -9.60
CA GLY A 48 15.54 32.08 -8.27
C GLY A 48 16.30 32.80 -7.16
N PHE A 49 17.63 32.82 -7.20
CA PHE A 49 18.46 33.58 -6.27
C PHE A 49 18.44 35.09 -6.53
N ALA A 50 18.42 35.53 -7.79
CA ALA A 50 18.39 36.94 -8.16
C ALA A 50 17.03 37.60 -7.87
N GLU A 51 15.93 36.87 -8.02
CA GLU A 51 14.56 37.37 -7.83
C GLU A 51 13.92 36.79 -6.54
N ARG A 52 14.72 36.58 -5.49
CA ARG A 52 14.24 36.10 -4.17
C ARG A 52 13.07 36.90 -3.61
N LYS A 53 13.03 38.20 -3.87
CA LYS A 53 11.92 39.08 -3.44
C LYS A 53 10.60 38.69 -4.09
N LEU A 54 10.64 38.36 -5.39
CA LEU A 54 9.48 37.89 -6.14
C LEU A 54 9.04 36.52 -5.59
N LEU A 55 9.95 35.58 -5.34
CA LEU A 55 9.60 34.30 -4.71
C LEU A 55 8.96 34.47 -3.31
N ASN A 56 9.46 35.42 -2.51
CA ASN A 56 8.88 35.73 -1.20
C ASN A 56 7.50 36.40 -1.31
N GLU A 57 7.27 37.23 -2.33
CA GLU A 57 5.95 37.80 -2.59
C GLU A 57 4.97 36.72 -3.06
N PHE A 58 5.40 35.84 -3.98
CA PHE A 58 4.59 34.74 -4.50
C PHE A 58 4.20 33.71 -3.43
N THR A 59 5.11 33.38 -2.51
CA THR A 59 4.79 32.51 -1.35
C THR A 59 3.90 33.23 -0.33
N ASN A 60 3.92 34.56 -0.27
CA ASN A 60 3.07 35.35 0.61
C ASN A 60 1.68 35.68 0.03
N LEU A 61 1.45 35.47 -1.27
CA LEU A 61 0.14 35.60 -1.88
C LEU A 61 -0.87 34.66 -1.20
N LYS A 62 -2.07 35.18 -0.90
CA LYS A 62 -3.14 34.40 -0.27
C LYS A 62 -3.47 33.14 -1.07
N THR A 63 -3.50 33.23 -2.42
CA THR A 63 -3.78 32.07 -3.29
C THR A 63 -2.76 30.95 -3.14
N THR A 64 -1.46 31.26 -3.08
CA THR A 64 -0.39 30.27 -2.91
C THR A 64 -0.44 29.63 -1.54
N LYS A 65 -0.72 30.41 -0.48
CA LYS A 65 -0.88 29.88 0.88
C LYS A 65 -2.08 28.94 1.00
N HIS A 66 -3.20 29.30 0.39
CA HIS A 66 -4.39 28.44 0.37
C HIS A 66 -4.17 27.18 -0.48
N GLY A 67 -3.50 27.29 -1.63
CA GLY A 67 -3.15 26.14 -2.48
C GLY A 67 -2.19 25.17 -1.78
N LEU A 68 -1.15 25.68 -1.11
CA LEU A 68 -0.21 24.86 -0.35
C LEU A 68 -0.89 24.18 0.85
N SER A 69 -1.79 24.90 1.54
CA SER A 69 -2.60 24.35 2.63
C SER A 69 -3.49 23.20 2.15
N MET A 70 -4.24 23.38 1.06
CA MET A 70 -5.04 22.30 0.46
C MET A 70 -4.19 21.11 0.01
N GLY A 71 -3.03 21.36 -0.62
CA GLY A 71 -2.10 20.30 -1.00
C GLY A 71 -1.56 19.52 0.20
N SER A 72 -1.25 20.21 1.30
CA SER A 72 -0.81 19.56 2.55
C SER A 72 -1.91 18.68 3.15
N THR A 73 -3.17 19.14 3.12
CA THR A 73 -4.32 18.35 3.57
C THR A 73 -4.49 17.11 2.71
N LEU A 74 -4.38 17.22 1.38
CA LEU A 74 -4.47 16.09 0.47
C LEU A 74 -3.38 15.03 0.77
N VAL A 75 -2.13 15.46 0.91
CA VAL A 75 -1.02 14.56 1.27
C VAL A 75 -1.26 13.91 2.62
N LEU A 76 -1.71 14.66 3.61
CA LEU A 76 -2.04 14.12 4.93
C LEU A 76 -3.16 13.07 4.84
N THR A 77 -4.22 13.34 4.07
CA THR A 77 -5.31 12.38 3.83
C THR A 77 -4.80 11.09 3.19
N LEU A 78 -3.93 11.18 2.18
CA LEU A 78 -3.34 10.00 1.54
C LEU A 78 -2.45 9.21 2.50
N CYS A 79 -1.65 9.89 3.32
CA CYS A 79 -0.86 9.24 4.37
C CYS A 79 -1.75 8.49 5.37
N VAL A 80 -2.82 9.13 5.85
CA VAL A 80 -3.77 8.49 6.78
C VAL A 80 -4.43 7.28 6.14
N LEU A 81 -4.90 7.39 4.89
CA LEU A 81 -5.47 6.25 4.16
C LEU A 81 -4.48 5.11 4.00
N GLY A 82 -3.22 5.43 3.68
CA GLY A 82 -2.14 4.44 3.59
C GLY A 82 -1.88 3.73 4.92
N PHE A 83 -1.82 4.49 6.03
CA PHE A 83 -1.70 3.91 7.37
C PHE A 83 -2.89 3.02 7.71
N VAL A 84 -4.12 3.52 7.55
CA VAL A 84 -5.34 2.75 7.84
C VAL A 84 -5.33 1.45 7.03
N ASN A 85 -5.02 1.51 5.74
CA ASN A 85 -4.96 0.31 4.91
C ASN A 85 -3.89 -0.69 5.40
N TYR A 86 -2.68 -0.22 5.67
CA TYR A 86 -1.59 -1.05 6.17
C TYR A 86 -1.93 -1.71 7.51
N PHE A 87 -2.50 -0.95 8.45
CA PHE A 87 -2.91 -1.47 9.75
C PHE A 87 -4.09 -2.44 9.63
N SER A 88 -5.08 -2.16 8.77
CA SER A 88 -6.22 -3.05 8.53
C SER A 88 -5.79 -4.40 7.96
N VAL A 89 -4.83 -4.44 7.04
CA VAL A 89 -4.36 -5.71 6.45
C VAL A 89 -3.47 -6.47 7.43
N LYS A 90 -2.56 -5.79 8.14
CA LYS A 90 -1.54 -6.44 8.96
C LYS A 90 -2.00 -6.81 10.37
N PHE A 91 -2.92 -6.04 10.94
CA PHE A 91 -3.37 -6.18 12.33
C PHE A 91 -4.88 -6.40 12.42
N VAL A 92 -5.38 -7.42 11.72
CA VAL A 92 -6.77 -7.86 11.83
C VAL A 92 -7.01 -8.34 13.27
N ARG A 93 -7.64 -7.49 14.09
CA ARG A 93 -8.21 -7.89 15.39
C ARG A 93 -9.72 -7.86 15.26
N VAL A 94 -10.34 -9.02 15.39
CA VAL A 94 -11.80 -9.13 15.44
C VAL A 94 -12.24 -8.86 16.88
N PHE A 95 -12.97 -7.77 17.08
CA PHE A 95 -13.61 -7.47 18.36
C PHE A 95 -15.00 -8.11 18.37
N ASP A 96 -15.21 -9.05 19.28
CA ASP A 96 -16.51 -9.70 19.46
C ASP A 96 -17.37 -8.87 20.42
N TYR A 97 -18.39 -8.22 19.86
CA TYR A 97 -19.39 -7.45 20.60
C TYR A 97 -20.63 -8.28 20.97
N SER A 98 -20.66 -9.58 20.68
CA SER A 98 -21.80 -10.43 21.03
C SER A 98 -21.89 -10.62 22.55
N MET A 99 -23.12 -10.57 23.10
CA MET A 99 -23.33 -10.76 24.54
C MET A 99 -22.83 -12.13 25.03
N THR A 100 -22.85 -13.14 24.16
CA THR A 100 -22.44 -14.52 24.46
C THR A 100 -20.98 -14.82 24.13
N ARG A 101 -20.24 -13.87 23.53
CA ARG A 101 -18.84 -14.01 23.11
C ARG A 101 -18.55 -15.28 22.30
N GLN A 102 -19.48 -15.67 21.44
CA GLN A 102 -19.42 -16.94 20.69
C GLN A 102 -18.26 -17.01 19.70
N TYR A 103 -17.68 -15.86 19.33
CA TYR A 103 -16.55 -15.76 18.41
C TYR A 103 -15.24 -15.41 19.13
N THR A 104 -15.20 -15.55 20.45
CA THR A 104 -14.03 -15.31 21.28
C THR A 104 -13.51 -16.63 21.84
N LEU A 105 -12.20 -16.86 21.73
CA LEU A 105 -11.56 -18.02 22.35
C LEU A 105 -11.62 -17.92 23.88
N SER A 106 -11.84 -19.06 24.53
CA SER A 106 -11.72 -19.18 25.98
C SER A 106 -10.27 -18.95 26.42
N GLU A 107 -10.08 -18.51 27.67
CA GLU A 107 -8.74 -18.31 28.24
C GLU A 107 -7.89 -19.60 28.23
N GLN A 108 -8.54 -20.76 28.31
CA GLN A 108 -7.87 -22.05 28.21
C GLN A 108 -7.35 -22.30 26.79
N SER A 109 -8.19 -22.07 25.77
CA SER A 109 -7.78 -22.22 24.36
C SER A 109 -6.64 -21.26 24.01
N LYS A 110 -6.69 -20.01 24.49
CA LYS A 110 -5.62 -19.03 24.28
C LYS A 110 -4.28 -19.52 24.81
N LYS A 111 -4.23 -20.02 26.06
CA LYS A 111 -3.00 -20.57 26.65
C LYS A 111 -2.40 -21.73 25.86
N ILE A 112 -3.26 -22.61 25.33
CA ILE A 112 -2.81 -23.73 24.49
C ILE A 112 -2.20 -23.19 23.19
N ILE A 113 -2.87 -22.23 22.54
CA ILE A 113 -2.43 -21.66 21.27
C ILE A 113 -1.14 -20.84 21.42
N ASP A 114 -1.01 -20.08 22.50
CA ASP A 114 0.19 -19.29 22.81
C ASP A 114 1.40 -20.19 23.06
N GLY A 115 1.18 -21.40 23.57
CA GLY A 115 2.20 -22.43 23.80
C GLY A 115 2.59 -23.25 22.57
N LEU A 116 2.03 -23.00 21.38
CA LEU A 116 2.48 -23.71 20.16
C LEU A 116 3.89 -23.28 19.75
N ASP A 117 4.82 -24.23 19.70
CA ASP A 117 6.19 -23.97 19.23
C ASP A 117 6.31 -23.92 17.70
N SER A 118 5.43 -24.63 16.99
CA SER A 118 5.42 -24.75 15.52
C SER A 118 4.12 -24.25 14.90
N GLU A 119 4.13 -24.04 13.58
CA GLU A 119 2.91 -23.77 12.83
C GLU A 119 2.00 -25.00 12.82
N LEU A 120 0.68 -24.78 12.94
CA LEU A 120 -0.36 -25.81 12.88
C LEU A 120 -1.24 -25.56 11.65
N GLU A 121 -1.30 -26.54 10.76
CA GLU A 121 -2.18 -26.49 9.59
C GLU A 121 -3.39 -27.40 9.79
N ILE A 122 -4.60 -26.82 9.74
CA ILE A 122 -5.87 -27.53 9.86
C ILE A 122 -6.44 -27.67 8.45
N LYS A 123 -6.49 -28.92 7.94
CA LYS A 123 -7.08 -29.24 6.63
C LYS A 123 -8.43 -29.91 6.83
N TYR A 124 -9.47 -29.35 6.22
CA TYR A 124 -10.81 -29.94 6.20
C TYR A 124 -11.10 -30.55 4.84
N PHE A 125 -11.18 -31.88 4.78
CA PHE A 125 -11.53 -32.61 3.58
C PHE A 125 -13.05 -32.75 3.48
N TYR A 126 -13.61 -32.37 2.33
CA TYR A 126 -15.05 -32.46 2.09
C TYR A 126 -15.34 -32.95 0.67
N LYS A 127 -16.55 -33.49 0.49
CA LYS A 127 -17.05 -33.95 -0.81
C LYS A 127 -18.35 -33.21 -1.14
N ASP A 128 -18.33 -32.48 -2.25
CA ASP A 128 -19.52 -31.79 -2.74
C ASP A 128 -20.59 -32.79 -3.21
N GLY A 129 -21.87 -32.45 -2.97
CA GLY A 129 -23.02 -33.29 -3.31
C GLY A 129 -23.54 -34.20 -2.19
N LEU A 130 -22.92 -34.20 -1.00
CA LEU A 130 -23.50 -34.83 0.20
C LEU A 130 -24.54 -33.90 0.85
N GLN A 131 -25.67 -34.44 1.32
CA GLN A 131 -26.67 -33.65 2.06
C GLN A 131 -26.02 -33.00 3.29
N ASN A 132 -26.25 -31.70 3.47
CA ASN A 132 -25.70 -30.85 4.54
C ASN A 132 -24.17 -30.60 4.50
N ALA A 133 -23.43 -31.07 3.50
CA ALA A 133 -21.98 -30.86 3.45
C ALA A 133 -21.59 -29.37 3.44
N ASP A 134 -22.32 -28.53 2.70
CA ASP A 134 -22.08 -27.09 2.66
C ASP A 134 -22.27 -26.41 4.02
N GLN A 135 -23.29 -26.83 4.76
CA GLN A 135 -23.58 -26.25 6.07
C GLN A 135 -22.52 -26.67 7.09
N VAL A 136 -22.14 -27.95 7.11
CA VAL A 136 -21.09 -28.46 8.00
C VAL A 136 -19.75 -27.81 7.68
N LYS A 137 -19.39 -27.70 6.40
CA LYS A 137 -18.20 -27.00 5.91
C LYS A 137 -18.16 -25.57 6.40
N LYS A 138 -19.24 -24.79 6.20
CA LYS A 138 -19.30 -23.39 6.65
C LYS A 138 -19.16 -23.27 8.17
N SER A 139 -19.86 -24.11 8.94
CA SER A 139 -19.78 -24.10 10.40
C SER A 139 -18.38 -24.42 10.91
N PHE A 140 -17.73 -25.44 10.34
CA PHE A 140 -16.35 -25.79 10.67
C PHE A 140 -15.38 -24.66 10.33
N LEU A 141 -15.46 -24.11 9.11
CA LEU A 141 -14.59 -23.03 8.66
C LEU A 141 -14.76 -21.77 9.51
N ASN A 142 -15.99 -21.42 9.88
CA ASN A 142 -16.24 -20.29 10.78
C ASN A 142 -15.57 -20.49 12.14
N LEU A 143 -15.67 -21.68 12.72
CA LEU A 143 -15.01 -21.99 14.00
C LEU A 143 -13.49 -21.95 13.86
N ALA A 144 -12.93 -22.64 12.87
CA ALA A 144 -11.50 -22.71 12.64
C ALA A 144 -10.88 -21.33 12.33
N LYS A 145 -11.63 -20.44 11.65
CA LYS A 145 -11.18 -19.07 11.36
C LYS A 145 -10.97 -18.24 12.63
N VAL A 146 -11.71 -18.50 13.71
CA VAL A 146 -11.50 -17.83 15.00
C VAL A 146 -10.10 -18.15 15.55
N PHE A 147 -9.63 -19.39 15.39
CA PHE A 147 -8.29 -19.81 15.81
C PHE A 147 -7.19 -19.16 14.94
N GLU A 148 -7.36 -19.15 13.62
CA GLU A 148 -6.44 -18.48 12.67
C GLU A 148 -6.34 -16.98 12.93
N THR A 149 -7.46 -16.32 13.26
CA THR A 149 -7.49 -14.88 13.54
C THR A 149 -6.75 -14.54 14.83
N TYR A 150 -6.77 -15.45 15.82
CA TYR A 150 -6.08 -15.24 17.08
C TYR A 150 -4.56 -15.41 16.95
N SER A 151 -4.10 -16.41 16.20
CA SER A 151 -2.67 -16.71 16.05
C SER A 151 -2.26 -16.94 14.60
N ARG A 152 -1.23 -16.19 14.18
CA ARG A 152 -0.59 -16.36 12.86
C ARG A 152 0.07 -17.74 12.66
N LYS A 153 0.24 -18.52 13.73
CA LYS A 153 0.77 -19.89 13.68
C LYS A 153 -0.26 -20.92 13.19
N ILE A 154 -1.55 -20.59 13.22
CA ILE A 154 -2.62 -21.51 12.81
C ILE A 154 -3.04 -21.14 11.39
N LYS A 155 -3.06 -22.11 10.48
CA LYS A 155 -3.54 -21.95 9.09
C LYS A 155 -4.67 -22.93 8.83
N VAL A 156 -5.77 -22.44 8.27
CA VAL A 156 -6.96 -23.25 7.98
C VAL A 156 -7.17 -23.32 6.48
N SER A 157 -7.32 -24.53 5.94
CA SER A 157 -7.64 -24.75 4.54
C SER A 157 -8.73 -25.81 4.38
N SER A 158 -9.52 -25.69 3.32
CA SER A 158 -10.50 -26.71 2.93
C SER A 158 -10.08 -27.34 1.62
N VAL A 159 -10.07 -28.67 1.55
CA VAL A 159 -9.70 -29.44 0.37
C VAL A 159 -10.92 -30.22 -0.09
N GLU A 160 -11.34 -30.00 -1.33
CA GLU A 160 -12.39 -30.81 -1.93
C GLU A 160 -11.76 -32.10 -2.47
N MET A 161 -12.31 -33.24 -2.06
CA MET A 161 -11.72 -34.55 -2.30
C MET A 161 -11.72 -34.95 -3.79
N ASN A 162 -12.79 -34.61 -4.52
CA ASN A 162 -12.91 -35.00 -5.92
C ASN A 162 -11.97 -34.20 -6.84
N SER A 163 -11.69 -32.94 -6.49
CA SER A 163 -10.82 -32.06 -7.30
C SER A 163 -9.34 -32.22 -6.96
N ASN A 164 -8.99 -32.80 -5.79
CA ASN A 164 -7.61 -33.00 -5.35
C ASN A 164 -7.33 -34.45 -4.87
N PRO A 165 -7.44 -35.46 -5.76
CA PRO A 165 -7.33 -36.87 -5.38
C PRO A 165 -5.97 -37.22 -4.76
N THR A 166 -4.88 -36.60 -5.23
CA THR A 166 -3.53 -36.80 -4.69
C THR A 166 -3.41 -36.37 -3.23
N MET A 167 -4.07 -35.28 -2.84
CA MET A 167 -4.06 -34.81 -1.45
C MET A 167 -4.93 -35.71 -0.57
N THR A 168 -6.07 -36.16 -1.08
CA THR A 168 -6.96 -37.07 -0.36
C THR A 168 -6.28 -38.41 -0.08
N GLU A 169 -5.58 -38.98 -1.06
CA GLU A 169 -4.85 -40.24 -0.92
C GLU A 169 -3.68 -40.12 0.07
N LEU A 170 -2.93 -39.00 0.02
CA LEU A 170 -1.80 -38.76 0.92
C LEU A 170 -2.21 -38.67 2.40
N PHE A 171 -3.42 -38.18 2.69
CA PHE A 171 -3.95 -38.04 4.05
C PHE A 171 -4.97 -39.12 4.44
N GLY A 172 -5.28 -40.07 3.56
CA GLY A 172 -6.20 -41.18 3.82
C GLY A 172 -7.65 -40.74 4.12
N ALA A 173 -8.09 -39.63 3.53
CA ALA A 173 -9.37 -38.98 3.78
C ALA A 173 -10.51 -39.47 2.87
#